data_AF-A0A0F9SAN5-F1
#
_entry.id   AF-A0A0F9SAN5-F1
#
_cell.length_a   1.000
_cell.length_b   1.000
_cell.length_c   1.000
_cell.angle_alpha   90.00
_cell.angle_beta   90.00
_cell.angle_gamma   90.00
#
_symmetry.space_group_name_H-M   'P 1'
#
loop_
_entity.id
_entity.type
_entity.pdbx_description
1 polymer ?
#
loop_
_entity_poly.entity_id
_entity_poly.type
_entity_poly.pdbx_seq_one_letter_code
_entity_poly.pdbx_strand_id
1 'polypeptide(L)'
;MKHPFLLVFFLFLLVLTPVILSQVVQTQVIELTERTRDFFIEATKGNLVGQETGNKFGQNLAVGTSEEDIQSQGGTLIFLQAPELITISSDNVGDTLAGANATSVLIEGLDGSFLEISEIVNLSGTTNVNTTNQYIRINRFSVNEVGVYKNSNAGTITGTSALSSTIQTEIPAEEGQSKTTHFTVPAGQNLIITAFRVTMDTGKEIDIIFKFRENADDIIPPVSPVKTIRDLKGLSNPISGIIKGNLKFDEKTDIWAIGVTSVGTSQIEVNFDFVQYAIGT
;
A
#
# COMPACT_ATOMS: atom_id res chain seq x y z
N MET A 1 1.77 -87.47 -61.80
CA MET A 1 2.50 -87.29 -63.07
C MET A 1 3.40 -86.05 -62.95
N LYS A 2 4.71 -86.24 -63.16
CA LYS A 2 5.76 -85.26 -63.55
C LYS A 2 6.14 -84.11 -62.58
N HIS A 3 7.30 -84.29 -61.93
CA HIS A 3 8.29 -83.25 -61.52
C HIS A 3 8.94 -82.58 -62.77
N PRO A 4 9.80 -81.51 -62.72
CA PRO A 4 10.62 -81.00 -61.58
C PRO A 4 10.94 -79.45 -61.51
N PHE A 5 11.68 -79.09 -60.44
CA PHE A 5 12.81 -78.10 -60.32
C PHE A 5 12.68 -76.55 -60.46
N LEU A 6 12.91 -75.87 -59.32
CA LEU A 6 13.94 -74.83 -59.02
C LEU A 6 14.12 -73.59 -59.94
N LEU A 7 13.89 -72.35 -59.44
CA LEU A 7 14.89 -71.26 -59.33
C LEU A 7 14.33 -69.97 -58.68
N VAL A 8 14.98 -69.52 -57.61
CA VAL A 8 15.28 -68.14 -57.14
C VAL A 8 14.53 -66.94 -57.76
N PHE A 9 13.83 -66.15 -56.94
CA PHE A 9 13.98 -64.69 -56.92
C PHE A 9 13.47 -64.10 -55.59
N PHE A 10 14.40 -63.66 -54.76
CA PHE A 10 14.16 -62.69 -53.69
C PHE A 10 13.84 -61.33 -54.36
N LEU A 11 13.22 -60.41 -53.61
CA LEU A 11 13.33 -58.95 -53.73
C LEU A 11 12.05 -58.16 -54.09
N PHE A 12 11.81 -57.15 -53.24
CA PHE A 12 10.94 -55.96 -53.39
C PHE A 12 9.43 -56.09 -53.20
N LEU A 13 8.99 -56.29 -51.94
CA LEU A 13 7.77 -55.64 -51.47
C LEU A 13 8.12 -54.18 -51.10
N LEU A 14 7.85 -53.27 -52.03
CA LEU A 14 8.04 -51.83 -51.89
C LEU A 14 7.02 -51.31 -50.87
N VAL A 15 7.44 -51.15 -49.60
CA VAL A 15 6.63 -50.46 -48.59
C VAL A 15 6.62 -48.97 -48.94
N LEU A 16 5.49 -48.48 -49.42
CA LEU A 16 5.21 -47.03 -49.48
C LEU A 16 5.13 -46.51 -48.03
N THR A 17 6.26 -46.06 -47.48
CA THR A 17 6.25 -45.20 -46.30
C THR A 17 5.95 -43.77 -46.74
N PRO A 18 4.95 -43.08 -46.18
CA PRO A 18 4.79 -41.66 -46.45
C PRO A 18 6.03 -40.92 -45.93
N VAL A 19 6.71 -40.20 -46.83
CA VAL A 19 7.74 -39.23 -46.47
C VAL A 19 7.04 -38.07 -45.78
N ILE A 20 7.04 -38.07 -44.45
CA ILE A 20 6.67 -36.89 -43.68
C ILE A 20 7.84 -35.93 -43.83
N LEU A 21 7.66 -34.85 -44.59
CA LEU A 21 8.56 -33.71 -44.57
C LEU A 21 8.57 -33.17 -43.14
N SER A 22 9.72 -33.30 -42.49
CA SER A 22 9.98 -32.65 -41.20
C SER A 22 9.79 -31.15 -41.38
N GLN A 23 8.71 -30.61 -40.81
CA GLN A 23 8.66 -29.18 -40.56
C GLN A 23 9.58 -28.95 -39.36
N VAL A 24 10.65 -28.19 -39.58
CA VAL A 24 11.33 -27.51 -38.47
C VAL A 24 10.28 -26.56 -37.91
N VAL A 25 9.56 -27.00 -36.88
CA VAL A 25 8.95 -26.08 -35.95
C VAL A 25 10.16 -25.32 -35.42
N GLN A 26 10.34 -24.08 -35.84
CA GLN A 26 11.20 -23.18 -35.12
C GLN A 26 10.66 -23.22 -33.70
N THR A 27 11.35 -23.96 -32.83
CA THR A 27 11.30 -23.67 -31.42
C THR A 27 11.72 -22.22 -31.38
N GLN A 28 10.75 -21.31 -31.27
CA GLN A 28 11.07 -19.97 -30.86
C GLN A 28 11.67 -20.18 -29.48
N VAL A 29 13.00 -20.24 -29.43
CA VAL A 29 13.71 -20.01 -28.20
C VAL A 29 13.26 -18.61 -27.84
N ILE A 30 12.24 -18.54 -26.97
CA ILE A 30 11.98 -17.32 -26.25
C ILE A 30 13.26 -17.15 -25.46
N GLU A 31 14.17 -16.34 -25.97
CA GLU A 31 15.21 -15.79 -25.14
C GLU A 31 14.49 -15.12 -23.98
N LEU A 32 14.58 -15.73 -22.80
CA LEU A 32 14.07 -15.16 -21.55
C LEU A 32 14.67 -13.76 -21.30
N THR A 33 15.73 -13.41 -22.02
CA THR A 33 16.36 -12.09 -22.11
C THR A 33 15.42 -10.99 -22.62
N GLU A 34 14.45 -11.29 -23.50
CA GLU A 34 13.62 -10.25 -24.16
C GLU A 34 12.22 -10.05 -23.52
N ARG A 35 11.91 -10.73 -22.41
CA ARG A 35 10.73 -10.46 -21.58
C ARG A 35 10.98 -10.68 -20.08
N THR A 36 12.06 -10.11 -19.54
CA THR A 36 12.09 -9.83 -18.09
C THR A 36 11.07 -8.72 -17.82
N ARG A 37 9.78 -9.08 -17.77
CA ARG A 37 8.74 -8.16 -17.34
C ARG A 37 9.00 -7.90 -15.86
N ASP A 38 9.11 -6.63 -15.50
CA ASP A 38 9.26 -6.25 -14.11
C ASP A 38 8.03 -6.72 -13.34
N PHE A 39 8.24 -7.56 -12.33
CA PHE A 39 7.19 -8.11 -11.48
C PHE A 39 6.27 -7.01 -10.95
N PHE A 40 6.82 -5.86 -10.55
CA PHE A 40 6.03 -4.74 -10.03
C PHE A 40 5.12 -4.15 -11.09
N ILE A 41 5.65 -3.92 -12.30
CA ILE A 41 4.87 -3.41 -13.43
C ILE A 41 3.72 -4.37 -13.78
N GLU A 42 3.95 -5.68 -13.64
CA GLU A 42 2.93 -6.68 -13.95
C GLU A 42 1.88 -6.89 -12.87
N ALA A 43 2.27 -6.79 -11.60
CA ALA A 43 1.33 -6.69 -10.49
C ALA A 43 0.48 -5.41 -10.59
N THR A 44 1.09 -4.25 -10.86
CA THR A 44 0.36 -2.97 -11.04
C THR A 44 -0.63 -3.02 -12.21
N LYS A 45 -0.31 -3.76 -13.28
CA LYS A 45 -1.25 -3.97 -14.40
C LYS A 45 -2.37 -4.96 -14.08
N GLY A 46 -2.31 -5.68 -12.95
CA GLY A 46 -3.24 -6.76 -12.60
C GLY A 46 -2.99 -8.06 -13.36
N ASN A 47 -1.81 -8.24 -13.98
CA ASN A 47 -1.47 -9.46 -14.70
C ASN A 47 -1.01 -10.59 -13.78
N LEU A 48 -0.71 -10.27 -12.51
CA LEU A 48 -0.43 -11.25 -11.46
C LEU A 48 -1.68 -11.35 -10.58
N VAL A 49 -2.37 -12.48 -10.67
CA VAL A 49 -3.63 -12.71 -9.95
C VAL A 49 -3.35 -12.77 -8.45
N GLY A 50 -4.15 -12.05 -7.66
CA GLY A 50 -4.10 -12.09 -6.19
C GLY A 50 -2.99 -11.25 -5.57
N GLN A 51 -2.34 -10.37 -6.35
CA GLN A 51 -1.29 -9.47 -5.87
C GLN A 51 -1.59 -8.05 -6.30
N GLU A 52 -1.44 -7.11 -5.37
CA GLU A 52 -1.63 -5.68 -5.58
C GLU A 52 -0.37 -4.94 -5.15
N THR A 53 0.04 -3.95 -5.94
CA THR A 53 1.14 -3.05 -5.57
C THR A 53 0.57 -1.76 -5.03
N GLY A 54 1.12 -1.26 -3.93
CA GLY A 54 0.75 0.01 -3.35
C GLY A 54 1.96 0.89 -3.08
N ASN A 55 1.68 2.19 -2.98
CA ASN A 55 2.60 3.17 -2.43
C ASN A 55 1.92 3.84 -1.24
N LYS A 56 2.64 3.89 -0.12
CA LYS A 56 2.23 4.63 1.07
C LYS A 56 3.25 5.73 1.31
N PHE A 57 2.76 6.95 1.50
CA PHE A 57 3.62 8.09 1.82
C PHE A 57 2.99 8.92 2.93
N GLY A 58 3.84 9.47 3.78
CA GLY A 58 3.46 10.42 4.80
C GLY A 58 4.44 11.59 4.84
N GLN A 59 3.97 12.71 5.34
CA GLN A 59 4.76 13.92 5.51
C GLN A 59 4.34 14.59 6.80
N ASN A 60 5.31 14.95 7.62
CA ASN A 60 5.12 15.85 8.75
C ASN A 60 5.97 17.10 8.49
N LEU A 61 5.33 18.27 8.47
CA LEU A 61 5.96 19.54 8.11
C LEU A 61 6.78 20.14 9.26
N ALA A 62 6.65 19.63 10.48
CA ALA A 62 7.19 20.25 11.68
C ALA A 62 7.68 19.24 12.73
N VAL A 63 8.34 18.16 12.30
CA VAL A 63 8.92 17.16 13.21
C VAL A 63 9.94 17.82 14.14
N GLY A 64 9.69 17.77 15.45
CA GLY A 64 10.55 18.35 16.48
C GLY A 64 11.71 17.47 16.94
N THR A 65 12.30 17.85 18.07
CA THR A 65 13.38 17.10 18.73
C THR A 65 12.89 15.93 19.60
N SER A 66 11.58 15.68 19.59
CA SER A 66 10.95 14.49 20.19
C SER A 66 10.41 13.60 19.07
N GLU A 67 10.24 12.31 19.36
CA GLU A 67 9.67 11.35 18.41
C GLU A 67 8.24 11.74 18.01
N GLU A 68 8.03 11.88 16.71
CA GLU A 68 6.72 12.10 16.10
C GLU A 68 6.52 11.13 14.94
N ASP A 69 5.28 10.74 14.69
CA ASP A 69 4.96 9.95 13.51
C ASP A 69 5.05 10.82 12.26
N ILE A 70 5.42 10.18 11.15
CA ILE A 70 5.43 10.83 9.84
C ILE A 70 4.00 10.81 9.28
N GLN A 71 3.23 11.82 9.69
CA GLN A 71 1.85 12.07 9.31
C GLN A 71 1.50 13.57 9.33
N SER A 72 0.50 13.98 8.54
CA SER A 72 0.16 15.39 8.32
C SER A 72 -0.24 16.15 9.59
N GLN A 73 -1.03 15.52 10.46
CA GLN A 73 -1.50 16.11 11.70
C GLN A 73 -0.41 16.21 12.78
N GLY A 74 0.78 15.68 12.52
CA GLY A 74 1.90 15.61 13.45
C GLY A 74 1.66 14.71 14.67
N GLY A 75 2.57 14.81 15.65
CA GLY A 75 2.47 14.06 16.90
C GLY A 75 2.48 12.53 16.71
N THR A 76 1.98 11.80 17.71
CA THR A 76 1.89 10.33 17.68
C THR A 76 0.44 9.89 17.55
N LEU A 77 0.16 9.01 16.61
CA LEU A 77 -1.16 8.40 16.44
C LEU A 77 -1.47 7.49 17.62
N ILE A 78 -2.65 7.66 18.21
CA ILE A 78 -3.17 6.76 19.23
C ILE A 78 -4.03 5.71 18.53
N PHE A 79 -3.50 4.48 18.42
CA PHE A 79 -4.22 3.35 17.86
C PHE A 79 -5.49 3.04 18.67
N LEU A 80 -6.62 2.92 17.98
CA LEU A 80 -7.87 2.49 18.58
C LEU A 80 -7.79 1.04 19.04
N GLN A 81 -8.38 0.75 20.21
CA GLN A 81 -8.49 -0.60 20.79
C GLN A 81 -9.85 -1.26 20.52
N ALA A 82 -10.82 -0.48 20.05
CA ALA A 82 -12.13 -0.94 19.60
C ALA A 82 -12.51 -0.13 18.35
N PRO A 83 -13.31 -0.70 17.42
CA PRO A 83 -13.78 0.06 16.28
C PRO A 83 -14.70 1.20 16.75
N GLU A 84 -14.55 2.38 16.13
CA GLU A 84 -15.36 3.55 16.45
C GLU A 84 -15.89 4.21 15.18
N LEU A 85 -17.00 4.94 15.29
CA LEU A 85 -17.36 5.90 14.25
C LEU A 85 -16.28 6.98 14.17
N ILE A 86 -15.94 7.38 12.95
CA ILE A 86 -15.10 8.53 12.67
C ILE A 86 -16.00 9.75 12.39
N THR A 87 -15.80 10.79 13.19
CA THR A 87 -16.38 12.12 13.04
C THR A 87 -15.50 12.93 12.11
N ILE A 88 -16.07 13.40 11.00
CA ILE A 88 -15.36 14.14 9.96
C ILE A 88 -15.83 15.58 9.96
N SER A 89 -14.90 16.53 9.85
CA SER A 89 -15.16 17.96 9.72
C SER A 89 -14.05 18.65 8.94
N SER A 90 -14.35 19.76 8.27
CA SER A 90 -13.36 20.69 7.71
C SER A 90 -13.25 21.95 8.57
N ASP A 91 -12.08 22.58 8.62
CA ASP A 91 -11.95 23.95 9.16
C ASP A 91 -12.46 25.04 8.20
N ASN A 92 -12.90 24.67 6.99
CA ASN A 92 -13.43 25.58 5.97
C ASN A 92 -14.91 25.30 5.65
N VAL A 93 -15.74 26.34 5.72
CA VAL A 93 -17.18 26.25 5.43
C VAL A 93 -17.51 25.91 3.97
N GLY A 94 -16.57 26.13 3.04
CA GLY A 94 -16.71 25.85 1.62
C GLY A 94 -16.48 24.37 1.26
N ASP A 95 -15.95 23.56 2.17
CA ASP A 95 -15.84 22.11 2.03
C ASP A 95 -17.15 21.45 2.51
N THR A 96 -18.19 21.58 1.71
CA THR A 96 -19.55 21.14 2.04
C THR A 96 -20.22 20.56 0.80
N LEU A 97 -21.24 19.71 0.98
CA LEU A 97 -21.89 18.95 -0.09
C LEU A 97 -22.32 19.77 -1.32
N ALA A 98 -22.75 21.03 -1.12
CA ALA A 98 -23.13 21.95 -2.20
C ALA A 98 -22.10 23.10 -2.41
N GLY A 99 -20.92 22.96 -1.83
CA GLY A 99 -19.82 23.93 -1.91
C GLY A 99 -19.00 23.80 -3.19
N ALA A 100 -18.09 24.74 -3.41
CA ALA A 100 -17.20 24.73 -4.58
C ALA A 100 -15.98 23.81 -4.40
N ASN A 101 -15.60 23.51 -3.16
CA ASN A 101 -14.40 22.77 -2.80
C ASN A 101 -14.76 21.29 -2.56
N ALA A 102 -14.13 20.62 -1.60
CA ALA A 102 -14.45 19.23 -1.30
C ALA A 102 -15.92 19.08 -0.89
N THR A 103 -16.66 18.21 -1.58
CA THR A 103 -18.08 17.93 -1.29
C THR A 103 -18.24 16.63 -0.52
N SER A 104 -17.34 15.68 -0.73
CA SER A 104 -17.31 14.39 -0.06
C SER A 104 -15.88 13.86 0.06
N VAL A 105 -15.68 12.94 1.01
CA VAL A 105 -14.43 12.22 1.24
C VAL A 105 -14.66 10.72 1.15
N LEU A 106 -13.67 10.00 0.63
CA LEU A 106 -13.56 8.55 0.68
C LEU A 106 -12.66 8.19 1.87
N ILE A 107 -13.18 7.34 2.75
CA ILE A 107 -12.41 6.72 3.83
C ILE A 107 -12.25 5.24 3.53
N GLU A 108 -11.01 4.76 3.54
CA GLU A 108 -10.65 3.35 3.35
C GLU A 108 -9.86 2.92 4.58
N GLY A 109 -10.31 1.85 5.21
CA GLY A 109 -9.76 1.41 6.48
C GLY A 109 -10.21 0.00 6.83
N LEU A 110 -10.10 -0.34 8.10
CA LEU A 110 -10.40 -1.67 8.60
C LEU A 110 -11.52 -1.64 9.64
N ASP A 111 -12.40 -2.62 9.58
CA ASP A 111 -13.46 -2.83 10.58
C ASP A 111 -12.94 -3.51 11.86
N GLY A 112 -13.82 -3.82 12.82
CA GLY A 112 -13.44 -4.50 14.05
C GLY A 112 -12.86 -5.92 13.87
N SER A 113 -12.99 -6.51 12.69
CA SER A 113 -12.38 -7.80 12.31
C SER A 113 -11.10 -7.63 11.48
N PHE A 114 -10.62 -6.39 11.34
CA PHE A 114 -9.50 -6.01 10.48
C PHE A 114 -9.73 -6.28 8.98
N LEU A 115 -10.99 -6.42 8.54
CA LEU A 115 -11.34 -6.56 7.12
C LEU A 115 -11.41 -5.18 6.47
N GLU A 116 -11.01 -5.09 5.20
CA GLU A 116 -11.08 -3.84 4.44
C GLU A 116 -12.52 -3.40 4.26
N ILE A 117 -12.78 -2.15 4.61
CA ILE A 117 -14.04 -1.46 4.40
C ILE A 117 -13.79 -0.05 3.88
N SER A 118 -14.72 0.46 3.07
CA SER A 118 -14.69 1.84 2.61
C SER A 118 -16.07 2.45 2.58
N GLU A 119 -16.15 3.77 2.74
CA GLU A 119 -17.37 4.52 2.54
C GLU A 119 -17.10 5.95 2.05
N ILE A 120 -18.09 6.55 1.38
CA ILE A 120 -18.08 7.95 0.98
C ILE A 120 -18.92 8.73 1.99
N VAL A 121 -18.34 9.77 2.58
CA VAL A 121 -19.00 10.66 3.53
C VAL A 121 -19.14 12.05 2.94
N ASN A 122 -20.38 12.56 2.89
CA ASN A 122 -20.67 13.92 2.46
C ASN A 122 -20.25 14.92 3.53
N LEU A 123 -19.50 15.95 3.15
CA LEU A 123 -19.02 16.97 4.07
C LEU A 123 -20.11 18.01 4.37
N SER A 124 -20.00 18.63 5.55
CA SER A 124 -20.88 19.72 5.99
C SER A 124 -20.09 20.94 6.48
N GLY A 125 -18.94 21.22 5.86
CA GLY A 125 -18.01 22.28 6.26
C GLY A 125 -17.50 22.05 7.68
N THR A 126 -17.66 23.06 8.53
CA THR A 126 -17.27 23.04 9.94
C THR A 126 -18.21 22.27 10.86
N THR A 127 -19.30 21.70 10.33
CA THR A 127 -20.21 20.85 11.10
C THR A 127 -19.78 19.39 11.00
N ASN A 128 -19.67 18.74 12.15
CA ASN A 128 -19.32 17.33 12.27
C ASN A 128 -20.34 16.43 11.56
N VAL A 129 -19.82 15.50 10.75
CA VAL A 129 -20.58 14.41 10.14
C VAL A 129 -19.94 13.08 10.53
N ASN A 130 -20.76 12.11 10.93
CA ASN A 130 -20.23 10.77 11.25
C ASN A 130 -20.26 9.87 10.02
N THR A 131 -19.26 9.01 9.96
CA THR A 131 -19.30 7.75 9.20
C THR A 131 -20.50 6.90 9.59
N THR A 132 -20.88 5.97 8.72
CA THR A 132 -21.87 4.93 9.01
C THR A 132 -21.19 3.67 9.54
N ASN A 133 -20.03 3.33 8.98
CA ASN A 133 -19.22 2.20 9.43
C ASN A 133 -18.33 2.60 10.61
N GLN A 134 -17.95 1.61 11.42
CA GLN A 134 -16.97 1.80 12.49
C GLN A 134 -15.62 1.29 12.02
N TYR A 135 -14.57 2.06 12.32
CA TYR A 135 -13.20 1.81 11.89
C TYR A 135 -12.30 1.58 13.11
N ILE A 136 -11.43 0.57 13.02
CA ILE A 136 -10.34 0.36 14.00
C ILE A 136 -9.00 0.88 13.49
N ARG A 137 -8.85 0.98 12.16
CA ARG A 137 -7.69 1.56 11.46
C ARG A 137 -8.16 2.31 10.22
N ILE A 138 -7.43 3.35 9.83
CA ILE A 138 -7.66 4.10 8.59
C ILE A 138 -6.40 3.99 7.74
N ASN A 139 -6.51 3.33 6.59
CA ASN A 139 -5.38 3.11 5.68
C ASN A 139 -5.29 4.20 4.60
N ARG A 140 -6.40 4.85 4.23
CA ARG A 140 -6.43 5.96 3.29
C ARG A 140 -7.60 6.89 3.57
N PHE A 141 -7.38 8.18 3.41
CA PHE A 141 -8.42 9.19 3.47
C PHE A 141 -8.19 10.21 2.36
N SER A 142 -9.18 10.43 1.50
CA SER A 142 -9.03 11.30 0.34
C SER A 142 -10.30 12.04 0.00
N VAL A 143 -10.17 13.19 -0.64
CA VAL A 143 -11.30 13.88 -1.26
C VAL A 143 -11.84 12.98 -2.38
N ASN A 144 -13.12 12.66 -2.30
CA ASN A 144 -13.79 11.85 -3.31
C ASN A 144 -14.29 12.73 -4.46
N GLU A 145 -14.92 13.85 -4.13
CA GLU A 145 -15.47 14.80 -5.10
C GLU A 145 -15.26 16.25 -4.68
N VAL A 146 -15.19 17.12 -5.69
CA VAL A 146 -15.17 18.57 -5.54
C VAL A 146 -16.30 19.20 -6.34
N GLY A 147 -16.83 20.33 -5.89
CA GLY A 147 -17.95 20.99 -6.54
C GLY A 147 -17.57 21.76 -7.81
N VAL A 148 -16.31 22.18 -7.93
CA VAL A 148 -15.80 22.93 -9.08
C VAL A 148 -14.50 22.30 -9.60
N TYR A 149 -14.42 22.12 -10.92
CA TYR A 149 -13.21 21.65 -11.58
C TYR A 149 -12.02 22.57 -11.28
N LYS A 150 -10.88 21.97 -10.90
CA LYS A 150 -9.63 22.60 -10.40
C LYS A 150 -9.59 22.92 -8.91
N ASN A 151 -10.69 22.82 -8.18
CA ASN A 151 -10.65 22.98 -6.73
C ASN A 151 -10.14 21.68 -6.08
N SER A 152 -9.70 21.83 -4.84
CA SER A 152 -9.39 20.75 -3.89
C SER A 152 -10.18 21.02 -2.60
N ASN A 153 -9.91 20.32 -1.51
CA ASN A 153 -10.33 20.78 -0.19
C ASN A 153 -9.67 22.14 0.11
N ALA A 154 -10.46 23.13 0.52
CA ALA A 154 -9.91 24.45 0.85
C ALA A 154 -9.43 24.54 2.29
N GLY A 155 -10.02 23.75 3.17
CA GLY A 155 -9.63 23.61 4.56
C GLY A 155 -8.93 22.29 4.84
N THR A 156 -8.41 22.17 6.05
CA THR A 156 -7.96 20.89 6.58
C THR A 156 -9.18 20.06 6.97
N ILE A 157 -9.27 18.84 6.42
CA ILE A 157 -10.35 17.90 6.73
C ILE A 157 -9.80 16.85 7.71
N THR A 158 -10.39 16.77 8.89
CA THR A 158 -9.93 15.90 9.97
C THR A 158 -10.95 14.80 10.24
N GLY A 159 -10.46 13.57 10.42
CA GLY A 159 -11.22 12.44 10.93
C GLY A 159 -10.84 12.15 12.38
N THR A 160 -11.80 12.29 13.30
CA THR A 160 -11.62 12.11 14.75
C THR A 160 -12.46 10.93 15.23
N SER A 161 -11.91 10.06 16.06
CA SER A 161 -12.67 8.98 16.70
C SER A 161 -13.80 9.54 17.57
N ALA A 162 -15.04 9.12 17.35
CA ALA A 162 -16.22 9.73 17.98
C ALA A 162 -16.28 9.53 19.51
N LEU A 163 -15.69 8.47 20.06
CA LEU A 163 -15.67 8.20 21.50
C LEU A 163 -14.33 8.61 22.12
N SER A 164 -13.22 8.17 21.53
CA SER A 164 -11.88 8.43 22.07
C SER A 164 -11.41 9.88 21.88
N SER A 165 -12.07 10.65 21.01
CA SER A 165 -11.74 12.05 20.69
C SER A 165 -10.28 12.26 20.23
N THR A 166 -9.66 11.24 19.64
CA THR A 166 -8.31 11.30 19.06
C THR A 166 -8.39 11.46 17.54
N ILE A 167 -7.49 12.26 16.96
CA ILE A 167 -7.39 12.39 15.50
C ILE A 167 -6.83 11.08 14.94
N GLN A 168 -7.56 10.50 13.98
CA GLN A 168 -7.20 9.23 13.34
C GLN A 168 -6.64 9.44 11.92
N THR A 169 -7.01 10.53 11.25
CA THR A 169 -6.51 10.88 9.92
C THR A 169 -6.77 12.36 9.62
N GLU A 170 -6.04 12.93 8.66
CA GLU A 170 -6.19 14.30 8.21
C GLU A 170 -5.83 14.44 6.73
N ILE A 171 -6.59 15.24 5.99
CA ILE A 171 -6.22 15.75 4.66
C ILE A 171 -5.86 17.22 4.86
N PRO A 172 -4.58 17.62 4.69
CA PRO A 172 -4.20 19.02 4.76
C PRO A 172 -4.90 19.83 3.66
N ALA A 173 -5.10 21.13 3.91
CA ALA A 173 -5.64 22.04 2.91
C ALA A 173 -4.93 21.90 1.55
N GLU A 174 -5.72 21.86 0.49
CA GLU A 174 -5.30 21.79 -0.92
C GLU A 174 -4.66 20.46 -1.38
N GLU A 175 -4.43 19.49 -0.50
CA GLU A 175 -3.69 18.26 -0.84
C GLU A 175 -4.56 17.14 -1.45
N GLY A 176 -5.86 17.12 -1.18
CA GLY A 176 -6.80 16.12 -1.71
C GLY A 176 -6.64 14.70 -1.15
N GLN A 177 -5.59 14.39 -0.39
CA GLN A 177 -5.40 13.11 0.29
C GLN A 177 -4.59 13.23 1.58
N SER A 178 -4.79 12.28 2.48
CA SER A 178 -4.03 12.16 3.72
C SER A 178 -2.58 11.82 3.45
N LYS A 179 -1.67 12.47 4.19
CA LYS A 179 -0.24 12.16 4.15
C LYS A 179 0.13 11.42 5.43
N THR A 180 0.13 10.10 5.41
CA THR A 180 0.48 9.30 6.60
C THR A 180 1.20 8.02 6.22
N THR A 181 2.23 7.67 7.00
CA THR A 181 2.94 6.39 6.88
C THR A 181 2.22 5.23 7.55
N HIS A 182 1.20 5.50 8.38
CA HIS A 182 0.43 4.47 9.08
C HIS A 182 -0.34 3.59 8.10
N PHE A 183 -0.05 2.29 8.12
CA PHE A 183 -0.74 1.28 7.35
C PHE A 183 -0.88 0.01 8.17
N THR A 184 -2.06 -0.59 8.15
CA THR A 184 -2.30 -1.89 8.78
C THR A 184 -2.61 -2.91 7.69
N VAL A 185 -1.87 -4.02 7.68
CA VAL A 185 -2.12 -5.13 6.75
C VAL A 185 -3.50 -5.71 7.06
N PRO A 186 -4.43 -5.77 6.10
CA PRO A 186 -5.77 -6.29 6.35
C PRO A 186 -5.78 -7.78 6.70
N ALA A 187 -6.85 -8.22 7.37
CA ALA A 187 -7.11 -9.63 7.61
C ALA A 187 -7.22 -10.40 6.28
N GLY A 188 -6.63 -11.60 6.24
CA GLY A 188 -6.55 -12.45 5.05
C GLY A 188 -5.44 -12.07 4.06
N GLN A 189 -4.60 -11.08 4.36
CA GLN A 189 -3.55 -10.57 3.46
C GLN A 189 -2.17 -10.57 4.11
N ASN A 190 -1.13 -10.69 3.28
CA ASN A 190 0.26 -10.44 3.64
C ASN A 190 0.75 -9.20 2.89
N LEU A 191 1.77 -8.55 3.42
CA LEU A 191 2.41 -7.41 2.79
C LEU A 191 3.93 -7.59 2.74
N ILE A 192 4.55 -7.24 1.63
CA ILE A 192 6.00 -7.15 1.48
C ILE A 192 6.37 -5.71 1.15
N ILE A 193 7.22 -5.08 1.95
CA ILE A 193 7.80 -3.77 1.62
C ILE A 193 8.99 -3.96 0.68
N THR A 194 8.99 -3.22 -0.42
CA THR A 194 9.93 -3.42 -1.53
C THR A 194 10.83 -2.22 -1.80
N ALA A 195 10.43 -1.03 -1.35
CA ALA A 195 11.29 0.14 -1.38
C ALA A 195 10.91 1.10 -0.26
N PHE A 196 11.85 1.97 0.09
CA PHE A 196 11.57 3.15 0.91
C PHE A 196 12.33 4.35 0.38
N ARG A 197 11.79 5.53 0.64
CA ARG A 197 12.42 6.81 0.35
C ARG A 197 12.18 7.76 1.50
N VAL A 198 13.20 8.54 1.81
CA VAL A 198 13.13 9.60 2.81
C VAL A 198 13.63 10.89 2.17
N THR A 199 12.84 11.94 2.29
CA THR A 199 13.22 13.30 1.91
C THR A 199 13.01 14.23 3.09
N MET A 200 13.80 15.30 3.14
CA MET A 200 13.83 16.22 4.28
C MET A 200 14.23 17.64 3.85
N ASP A 201 13.91 18.63 4.67
CA ASP A 201 14.50 19.96 4.55
C ASP A 201 16.03 19.93 4.78
N THR A 202 16.75 20.88 4.20
CA THR A 202 18.22 20.92 4.30
C THR A 202 18.68 21.67 5.55
N GLY A 203 19.91 21.39 5.99
CA GLY A 203 20.58 22.13 7.07
C GLY A 203 20.36 21.60 8.49
N LYS A 204 19.63 20.48 8.63
CA LYS A 204 19.46 19.74 9.89
C LYS A 204 19.70 18.26 9.65
N GLU A 205 20.03 17.56 10.71
CA GLU A 205 20.10 16.10 10.69
C GLU A 205 18.80 15.53 11.23
N ILE A 206 18.32 14.45 10.62
CA ILE A 206 17.13 13.75 11.07
C ILE A 206 17.43 12.28 11.35
N ASP A 207 16.66 11.71 12.25
CA ASP A 207 16.57 10.29 12.48
C ASP A 207 15.21 9.77 11.99
N ILE A 208 15.20 8.65 11.28
CA ILE A 208 13.98 7.94 10.87
C ILE A 208 13.98 6.54 11.44
N ILE A 209 12.86 6.15 12.01
CA ILE A 209 12.67 4.84 12.62
C ILE A 209 11.42 4.20 12.02
N PHE A 210 11.59 3.09 11.32
CA PHE A 210 10.46 2.29 10.83
C PHE A 210 10.05 1.30 11.91
N LYS A 211 8.77 1.31 12.29
CA LYS A 211 8.18 0.47 13.35
C LYS A 211 7.11 -0.45 12.78
N PHE A 212 6.92 -1.56 13.47
CA PHE A 212 5.74 -2.41 13.29
C PHE A 212 5.28 -3.06 14.59
N ARG A 213 4.02 -3.49 14.61
CA ARG A 213 3.44 -4.35 15.65
C ARG A 213 2.57 -5.40 14.98
N GLU A 214 2.83 -6.67 15.27
CA GLU A 214 2.02 -7.81 14.83
C GLU A 214 0.79 -7.99 15.74
N ASN A 215 -0.22 -8.70 15.26
CA ASN A 215 -1.43 -9.08 16.02
C ASN A 215 -2.13 -7.87 16.65
N ALA A 216 -2.43 -6.86 15.84
CA ALA A 216 -3.08 -5.61 16.28
C ALA A 216 -4.47 -5.82 16.89
N ASP A 217 -5.08 -7.00 16.70
CA ASP A 217 -6.33 -7.44 17.31
C ASP A 217 -6.18 -8.02 18.73
N ASP A 218 -4.95 -8.36 19.16
CA ASP A 218 -4.68 -8.88 20.50
C ASP A 218 -4.28 -7.76 21.47
N ILE A 219 -5.26 -7.29 22.23
CA ILE A 219 -5.08 -6.27 23.27
C ILE A 219 -5.07 -6.85 24.69
N ILE A 220 -5.12 -8.18 24.84
CA ILE A 220 -5.17 -8.86 26.15
C ILE A 220 -3.76 -9.32 26.50
N PRO A 221 -3.20 -8.94 27.67
CA PRO A 221 -1.88 -9.39 28.06
C PRO A 221 -1.75 -10.94 28.11
N PRO A 222 -0.67 -11.53 27.57
CA PRO A 222 0.51 -10.87 26.98
C PRO A 222 0.30 -10.44 25.52
N VAL A 223 0.60 -9.17 25.21
CA VAL A 223 0.45 -8.57 23.87
C VAL A 223 1.77 -8.51 23.09
N SER A 224 1.68 -8.45 21.77
CA SER A 224 2.85 -8.31 20.89
C SER A 224 3.54 -6.94 21.06
N PRO A 225 4.89 -6.91 21.20
CA PRO A 225 5.62 -5.67 21.36
C PRO A 225 5.73 -4.91 20.03
N VAL A 226 5.97 -3.60 20.12
CA VAL A 226 6.45 -2.82 18.97
C VAL A 226 7.88 -3.23 18.67
N LYS A 227 8.19 -3.45 17.39
CA LYS A 227 9.52 -3.80 16.89
C LYS A 227 10.00 -2.73 15.91
N THR A 228 11.31 -2.49 15.90
CA THR A 228 11.95 -1.62 14.90
C THR A 228 12.36 -2.47 13.69
N ILE A 229 11.96 -2.05 12.49
CA ILE A 229 12.40 -2.63 11.22
C ILE A 229 13.81 -2.13 10.89
N ARG A 230 14.00 -0.81 10.99
CA ARG A 230 15.22 -0.11 10.59
C ARG A 230 15.31 1.23 11.27
N ASP A 231 16.52 1.56 11.73
CA ASP A 231 16.91 2.89 12.18
C ASP A 231 17.83 3.52 11.13
N LEU A 232 17.52 4.76 10.77
CA LEU A 232 18.35 5.62 9.93
C LEU A 232 18.69 6.83 10.78
N LYS A 233 19.97 7.03 11.06
CA LYS A 233 20.43 8.00 12.05
C LYS A 233 21.33 9.05 11.41
N GLY A 234 21.17 10.32 11.80
CA GLY A 234 22.00 11.43 11.32
C GLY A 234 21.89 11.67 9.82
N LEU A 235 20.71 11.51 9.24
CA LEU A 235 20.48 11.79 7.83
C LEU A 235 20.52 13.29 7.58
N SER A 236 21.42 13.72 6.69
CA SER A 236 21.54 15.12 6.24
C SER A 236 21.24 15.30 4.74
N ASN A 237 20.92 14.20 4.06
CA ASN A 237 20.62 14.17 2.63
C ASN A 237 19.48 13.17 2.36
N PRO A 238 18.65 13.40 1.33
CA PRO A 238 17.65 12.43 0.88
C PRO A 238 18.26 11.06 0.60
N ILE A 239 17.54 10.01 1.02
CA ILE A 239 17.96 8.63 0.78
C ILE A 239 16.84 7.81 0.15
N SER A 240 17.23 6.77 -0.59
CA SER A 240 16.31 5.79 -1.16
C SER A 240 16.94 4.41 -1.10
N GLY A 241 16.15 3.38 -0.83
CA GLY A 241 16.62 2.00 -0.82
C GLY A 241 15.59 1.06 -1.44
N ILE A 242 16.05 0.16 -2.30
CA ILE A 242 15.26 -0.98 -2.76
C ILE A 242 15.55 -2.16 -1.83
N ILE A 243 14.49 -2.84 -1.41
CA ILE A 243 14.55 -4.00 -0.52
C ILE A 243 14.06 -5.21 -1.29
N LYS A 244 14.98 -6.17 -1.51
CA LYS A 244 14.71 -7.38 -2.30
C LYS A 244 14.44 -8.62 -1.44
N GLY A 245 14.36 -8.49 -0.12
CA GLY A 245 14.03 -9.61 0.77
C GLY A 245 13.82 -9.24 2.23
N ASN A 246 13.12 -10.12 2.94
CA ASN A 246 12.97 -10.18 4.41
C ASN A 246 12.15 -9.08 5.12
N LEU A 247 11.38 -8.25 4.40
CA LEU A 247 10.37 -7.37 4.99
C LEU A 247 8.95 -7.82 4.62
N LYS A 248 8.62 -9.05 5.03
CA LYS A 248 7.26 -9.59 4.97
C LYS A 248 6.56 -9.35 6.30
N PHE A 249 5.33 -8.89 6.23
CA PHE A 249 4.43 -8.69 7.36
C PHE A 249 3.16 -9.52 7.12
N ASP A 250 2.73 -10.21 8.17
CA ASP A 250 1.49 -10.99 8.13
C ASP A 250 0.29 -10.06 8.36
N GLU A 251 -0.92 -10.60 8.20
CA GLU A 251 -2.17 -9.88 8.45
C GLU A 251 -2.18 -9.20 9.83
N LYS A 252 -2.96 -8.11 9.95
CA LYS A 252 -3.17 -7.36 11.20
C LYS A 252 -1.87 -6.81 11.79
N THR A 253 -0.89 -6.53 10.92
CA THR A 253 0.35 -5.87 11.31
C THR A 253 0.24 -4.37 11.07
N ASP A 254 0.38 -3.59 12.14
CA ASP A 254 0.51 -2.13 12.07
C ASP A 254 1.94 -1.77 11.64
N ILE A 255 2.11 -0.84 10.69
CA ILE A 255 3.39 -0.36 10.15
C ILE A 255 3.36 1.17 10.09
N TRP A 256 4.41 1.82 10.59
CA TRP A 256 4.53 3.29 10.53
C TRP A 256 5.99 3.74 10.62
N ALA A 257 6.24 5.01 10.29
CA ALA A 257 7.54 5.65 10.44
C ALA A 257 7.48 6.77 11.48
N ILE A 258 8.55 6.90 12.26
CA ILE A 258 8.78 7.95 13.24
C ILE A 258 9.96 8.80 12.78
N GLY A 259 9.87 10.12 12.98
CA GLY A 259 10.95 11.08 12.76
C GLY A 259 11.36 11.80 14.04
N VAL A 260 12.62 12.23 14.06
CA VAL A 260 13.17 13.19 15.03
C VAL A 260 14.14 14.11 14.27
N THR A 261 14.10 15.41 14.52
CA THR A 261 15.14 16.35 14.06
C THR A 261 16.16 16.64 15.15
N SER A 262 17.41 16.91 14.78
CA SER A 262 18.46 17.22 15.74
C SER A 262 18.25 18.56 16.44
N VAL A 263 17.62 19.54 15.78
CA VAL A 263 17.35 20.88 16.31
C VAL A 263 16.11 21.52 15.66
N GLY A 264 15.34 22.27 16.45
CA GLY A 264 14.18 23.01 15.94
C GLY A 264 13.08 22.07 15.42
N THR A 265 12.61 22.33 14.20
CA THR A 265 11.67 21.48 13.48
C THR A 265 12.18 21.18 12.08
N SER A 266 11.87 20.01 11.53
CA SER A 266 12.17 19.62 10.15
C SER A 266 10.91 19.19 9.41
N GLN A 267 10.87 19.49 8.12
CA GLN A 267 9.90 18.86 7.22
C GLN A 267 10.48 17.52 6.78
N ILE A 268 9.74 16.45 7.03
CA ILE A 268 10.16 15.09 6.72
C ILE A 268 9.04 14.41 5.94
N GLU A 269 9.41 13.78 4.83
CA GLU A 269 8.53 12.88 4.08
C GLU A 269 9.17 11.49 3.99
N VAL A 270 8.35 10.48 4.24
CA VAL A 270 8.73 9.08 4.12
C VAL A 270 7.71 8.40 3.21
N ASN A 271 8.20 7.63 2.25
CA ASN A 271 7.37 6.74 1.46
C ASN A 271 7.94 5.33 1.45
N PHE A 272 7.04 4.36 1.25
CA PHE A 272 7.39 2.98 1.01
C PHE A 272 6.46 2.37 -0.04
N ASP A 273 7.06 1.58 -0.92
CA ASP A 273 6.34 0.76 -1.89
C ASP A 273 6.15 -0.64 -1.31
N PHE A 274 5.02 -1.24 -1.62
CA PHE A 274 4.70 -2.57 -1.13
C PHE A 274 3.94 -3.42 -2.14
N VAL A 275 3.98 -4.73 -1.91
CA VAL A 275 3.15 -5.73 -2.58
C VAL A 275 2.28 -6.38 -1.51
N GLN A 276 0.98 -6.32 -1.70
CA GLN A 276 -0.04 -6.93 -0.86
C GLN A 276 -0.63 -8.13 -1.60
N TYR A 277 -0.89 -9.23 -0.91
CA TYR A 277 -1.37 -10.46 -1.51
C TYR A 277 -2.12 -11.34 -0.52
N ALA A 278 -3.05 -12.16 -1.01
CA ALA A 278 -3.86 -13.03 -0.17
C ALA A 278 -3.01 -14.12 0.52
N ILE A 279 -3.39 -14.50 1.75
CA ILE A 279 -2.74 -15.62 2.45
C ILE A 279 -3.05 -16.93 1.70
N GLY A 280 -2.00 -17.71 1.42
CA GLY A 280 -2.12 -19.05 0.81
C GLY A 280 -2.05 -19.08 -0.72
N THR A 281 -1.76 -17.95 -1.37
CA THR A 281 -1.35 -17.87 -2.79
C THR A 281 0.16 -17.96 -2.95
#